data_AF-A0A849WWB2-F1
#
_entry.id   AF-A0A849WWB2-F1
#
_cell.length_a   1.000
_cell.length_b   1.000
_cell.length_c   1.000
_cell.angle_alpha   90.00
_cell.angle_beta   90.00
_cell.angle_gamma   90.00
#
_symmetry.space_group_name_H-M   'P 1'
#
loop_
_entity.id
_entity.type
_entity.pdbx_description
1 polymer ?
#
loop_
_entity_poly.entity_id
_entity_poly.type
_entity_poly.pdbx_seq_one_letter_code
_entity_poly.pdbx_strand_id
1 'polypeptide(L)'
;MARWANAGILLSIVGVVVFPCLAQAAESEALFQEKCSSCHSIGGGRRVGPDLIGVQDRRSESWLRSFIQSPQAMVAKDAEAKKLFDEYKMMMPGALLTDAQIPGVLGFIATKGRGEGQAASVPFAYSARDAEGGRLLFEGGRPFSRGGPACISCHNVNAGLPVPGGTLAKDLTGAFSR
;
A
#
# COMPACT_ATOMS: atom_id res chain seq x y z
N MET A 1 23.80 20.16 63.51
CA MET A 1 24.28 20.23 62.11
C MET A 1 23.94 18.91 61.43
N ALA A 2 22.94 18.87 60.53
CA ALA A 2 22.81 17.89 59.44
C ALA A 2 21.65 18.34 58.54
N ARG A 3 21.97 18.74 57.31
CA ARG A 3 21.07 19.27 56.27
C ARG A 3 20.93 18.22 55.16
N TRP A 4 19.80 17.53 54.99
CA TRP A 4 19.53 16.67 53.82
C TRP A 4 18.01 16.71 53.57
N ALA A 5 17.49 17.64 52.77
CA ALA A 5 17.43 17.70 51.30
C ALA A 5 16.12 17.11 50.74
N ASN A 6 15.22 18.02 50.33
CA ASN A 6 13.99 17.73 49.59
C ASN A 6 14.34 17.09 48.24
N ALA A 7 14.00 15.82 48.05
CA ALA A 7 14.03 15.17 46.74
C ALA A 7 12.76 15.56 45.96
N GLY A 8 12.89 16.54 45.07
CA GLY A 8 11.86 16.87 44.10
C GLY A 8 11.65 15.71 43.12
N ILE A 9 10.46 15.13 43.14
CA ILE A 9 9.98 14.19 42.13
C ILE A 9 9.72 15.02 40.87
N LEU A 10 10.72 15.10 39.99
CA LEU A 10 10.53 15.50 38.60
C LEU A 10 9.83 14.36 37.88
N LEU A 11 8.50 14.42 37.82
CA LEU A 11 7.68 13.55 36.99
C LEU A 11 7.96 13.93 35.52
N SER A 12 8.99 13.34 34.93
CA SER A 12 9.21 13.42 33.49
C SER A 12 8.06 12.69 32.80
N ILE A 13 7.07 13.47 32.35
CA ILE A 13 6.07 13.03 31.38
C ILE A 13 6.84 12.73 30.09
N VAL A 14 7.21 11.46 29.91
CA VAL A 14 7.61 10.93 28.61
C VAL A 14 6.37 11.02 27.75
N GLY A 15 6.26 12.11 26.98
CA GLY A 15 5.19 12.33 26.02
C GLY A 15 5.13 11.12 25.09
N VAL A 16 4.01 10.40 25.15
CA VAL A 16 3.69 9.35 24.21
C VAL A 16 3.60 10.01 22.83
N VAL A 17 4.68 9.91 22.06
CA VAL A 17 4.67 10.22 20.64
C VAL A 17 3.91 9.08 19.97
N VAL A 18 2.59 9.20 19.94
CA VAL A 18 1.73 8.29 19.19
C VAL A 18 2.12 8.44 17.72
N PHE A 19 2.71 7.39 17.15
CA PHE A 19 3.09 7.33 15.74
C PHE A 19 1.87 7.58 14.83
N PRO A 20 1.77 8.72 14.13
CA PRO A 20 0.57 9.09 13.36
C PRO A 20 0.41 8.32 12.04
N CYS A 21 1.37 7.45 11.69
CA CYS A 21 1.39 6.75 10.40
C CYS A 21 0.24 5.74 10.25
N LEU A 22 -0.14 5.05 11.33
CA LEU A 22 -1.22 4.03 11.28
C LEU A 22 -2.61 4.66 11.16
N ALA A 23 -2.85 5.80 11.83
CA ALA A 23 -4.14 6.51 11.75
C ALA A 23 -4.41 7.06 10.34
N GLN A 24 -3.37 7.57 9.67
CA GLN A 24 -3.49 8.13 8.32
C GLN A 24 -3.85 7.06 7.26
N ALA A 25 -3.35 5.84 7.42
CA ALA A 25 -3.62 4.74 6.49
C ALA A 25 -5.09 4.27 6.58
N ALA A 26 -5.62 4.12 7.79
CA ALA A 26 -7.02 3.73 8.00
C ALA A 26 -8.00 4.78 7.46
N GLU A 27 -7.70 6.07 7.67
CA GLU A 27 -8.50 7.17 7.12
C GLU A 27 -8.50 7.17 5.58
N SER A 28 -7.34 6.92 4.96
CA SER A 28 -7.21 6.90 3.50
C SER A 28 -7.98 5.74 2.86
N GLU A 29 -7.99 4.57 3.52
CA GLU A 29 -8.81 3.43 3.11
C GLU A 29 -10.31 3.76 3.21
N ALA A 30 -10.76 4.32 4.33
CA ALA A 30 -12.15 4.72 4.52
C ALA A 30 -12.61 5.73 3.45
N LEU A 31 -11.80 6.75 3.18
CA LEU A 31 -12.08 7.74 2.14
C LEU A 31 -12.18 7.11 0.75
N PHE A 32 -11.30 6.15 0.43
CA PHE A 32 -11.39 5.42 -0.84
C PHE A 32 -12.69 4.60 -0.92
N GLN A 33 -13.05 3.89 0.16
CA GLN A 33 -14.28 3.11 0.19
C GLN A 33 -15.52 3.98 0.02
N GLU A 34 -15.57 5.12 0.69
CA GLU A 34 -16.73 6.02 0.64
C GLU A 34 -16.85 6.77 -0.69
N LYS A 35 -15.73 7.26 -1.24
CA LYS A 35 -15.75 8.22 -2.36
C LYS A 35 -15.37 7.62 -3.72
N CYS A 36 -14.70 6.47 -3.76
CA CYS A 36 -14.09 5.95 -4.99
C CYS A 36 -14.54 4.53 -5.37
N SER A 37 -14.75 3.65 -4.38
CA SER A 37 -14.94 2.21 -4.59
C SER A 37 -16.19 1.83 -5.41
N SER A 38 -17.21 2.68 -5.39
CA SER A 38 -18.46 2.49 -6.14
C SER A 38 -18.24 2.50 -7.65
N CYS A 39 -17.26 3.28 -8.12
CA CYS A 39 -16.97 3.43 -9.54
C CYS A 39 -15.66 2.76 -9.96
N HIS A 40 -14.68 2.70 -9.06
CA HIS A 40 -13.33 2.23 -9.35
C HIS A 40 -13.00 0.93 -8.63
N SER A 41 -12.14 0.14 -9.28
CA SER A 41 -11.48 -1.01 -8.66
C SER A 41 -9.98 -0.73 -8.50
N ILE A 42 -9.31 -1.57 -7.71
CA ILE A 42 -7.85 -1.66 -7.67
C ILE A 42 -7.50 -3.13 -7.94
N GLY A 43 -7.08 -3.43 -9.17
CA GLY A 43 -6.76 -4.79 -9.63
C GLY A 43 -7.99 -5.67 -9.88
N GLY A 44 -9.18 -5.07 -9.88
CA GLY A 44 -10.45 -5.76 -10.10
C GLY A 44 -11.00 -5.58 -11.52
N GLY A 45 -10.26 -4.93 -12.41
CA GLY A 45 -10.67 -4.64 -13.77
C GLY A 45 -11.65 -3.47 -13.91
N ARG A 46 -12.09 -3.22 -15.14
CA ARG A 46 -12.99 -2.12 -15.49
C ARG A 46 -14.34 -2.25 -14.77
N ARG A 47 -14.84 -1.12 -14.24
CA ARG A 47 -16.21 -0.98 -13.71
C ARG A 47 -16.90 0.20 -14.40
N VAL A 48 -17.51 1.10 -13.63
CA VAL A 48 -18.02 2.39 -14.10
C VAL A 48 -16.85 3.29 -14.55
N GLY A 49 -15.77 3.29 -13.77
CA GLY A 49 -14.50 3.94 -14.09
C GLY A 49 -13.38 2.95 -14.42
N PRO A 50 -12.20 3.45 -14.83
CA PRO A 50 -11.00 2.65 -15.02
C PRO A 50 -10.52 1.98 -13.73
N ASP A 51 -9.80 0.87 -13.89
CA ASP A 51 -9.04 0.27 -12.79
C ASP A 51 -7.87 1.21 -12.41
N LEU A 52 -7.70 1.41 -11.11
CA LEU A 52 -6.70 2.30 -10.55
C LEU A 52 -5.38 1.60 -10.22
N ILE A 53 -5.27 0.27 -10.43
CA ILE A 53 -4.00 -0.44 -10.30
C ILE A 53 -2.93 0.22 -11.17
N GLY A 54 -1.79 0.57 -10.58
CA GLY A 54 -0.66 1.22 -11.28
C GLY A 54 -0.95 2.60 -11.88
N VAL A 55 -1.98 3.33 -11.41
CA VAL A 55 -2.34 4.63 -12.00
C VAL A 55 -1.23 5.68 -11.88
N GLN A 56 -0.43 5.60 -10.80
CA GLN A 56 0.71 6.47 -10.53
C GLN A 56 1.90 6.21 -11.48
N ASP A 57 1.95 5.05 -12.15
CA ASP A 57 2.94 4.77 -13.18
C ASP A 57 2.52 5.34 -14.54
N ARG A 58 1.21 5.51 -14.75
CA ARG A 58 0.63 6.01 -16.01
C ARG A 58 0.49 7.53 -16.06
N ARG A 59 0.43 8.20 -14.91
CA ARG A 59 0.12 9.64 -14.79
C ARG A 59 0.92 10.27 -13.67
N SER A 60 1.35 11.52 -13.88
CA SER A 60 2.03 12.27 -12.84
C SER A 60 1.09 12.59 -11.67
N GLU A 61 1.66 12.75 -10.47
CA GLU A 61 0.89 13.12 -9.29
C GLU A 61 0.15 14.45 -9.48
N SER A 62 0.78 15.43 -10.14
CA SER A 62 0.16 16.73 -10.46
C SER A 62 -1.06 16.58 -11.37
N TRP A 63 -1.00 15.68 -12.35
CA TRP A 63 -2.11 15.38 -13.23
C TRP A 63 -3.25 14.70 -12.46
N LEU A 64 -2.93 13.72 -11.62
CA LEU A 64 -3.91 12.99 -10.80
C LEU A 64 -4.63 13.93 -9.83
N ARG A 65 -3.89 14.81 -9.13
CA ARG A 65 -4.48 15.83 -8.27
C ARG A 65 -5.45 16.72 -9.05
N SER A 66 -5.03 17.24 -10.19
CA SER A 66 -5.87 18.12 -11.03
C SER A 66 -7.13 17.40 -11.52
N PHE A 67 -7.01 16.12 -11.89
CA PHE A 67 -8.12 15.31 -12.36
C PHE A 67 -9.11 14.96 -11.24
N ILE A 68 -8.63 14.63 -10.04
CA ILE A 68 -9.50 14.34 -8.88
C ILE A 68 -10.27 15.61 -8.46
N GLN A 69 -9.62 16.78 -8.50
CA GLN A 69 -10.28 18.02 -8.07
C GLN A 69 -11.22 18.59 -9.12
N SER A 70 -10.86 18.52 -10.40
CA SER A 70 -11.62 19.20 -11.46
C SER A 70 -11.60 18.39 -12.76
N PRO A 71 -12.20 17.19 -12.78
CA PRO A 71 -12.18 16.31 -13.94
C PRO A 71 -12.88 16.93 -15.16
N GLN A 72 -13.94 17.73 -14.98
CA GLN A 72 -14.64 18.43 -16.06
C GLN A 72 -13.72 19.44 -16.76
N ALA A 73 -12.99 20.23 -15.97
CA ALA A 73 -12.03 21.20 -16.48
C ALA A 73 -10.86 20.51 -17.20
N MET A 74 -10.43 19.35 -16.70
CA MET A 74 -9.42 18.52 -17.37
C MET A 74 -9.93 17.99 -18.70
N VAL A 75 -11.14 17.43 -18.75
CA VAL A 75 -11.76 16.93 -20.01
C VAL A 75 -11.87 18.02 -21.08
N ALA A 76 -12.09 19.28 -20.68
CA ALA A 76 -12.17 20.40 -21.62
C ALA A 76 -10.82 20.80 -22.24
N LYS A 77 -9.69 20.55 -21.56
CA LYS A 77 -8.37 21.10 -21.94
C LYS A 77 -7.30 20.05 -22.23
N ASP A 78 -7.44 18.84 -21.71
CA ASP A 78 -6.44 17.78 -21.73
C ASP A 78 -6.94 16.62 -22.62
N ALA A 79 -6.15 16.27 -23.63
CA ALA A 79 -6.52 15.27 -24.62
C ALA A 79 -6.68 13.85 -24.01
N GLU A 80 -5.87 13.53 -22.99
CA GLU A 80 -5.95 12.24 -22.30
C GLU A 80 -7.19 12.16 -21.41
N ALA A 81 -7.50 13.24 -20.68
CA ALA A 81 -8.75 13.37 -19.93
C ALA A 81 -9.97 13.24 -20.86
N LYS A 82 -9.94 13.91 -22.01
CA LYS A 82 -10.99 13.80 -23.04
C LYS A 82 -11.14 12.37 -23.55
N LYS A 83 -10.03 11.70 -23.87
CA LYS A 83 -10.04 10.29 -24.30
C LYS A 83 -10.66 9.37 -23.24
N LEU A 84 -10.31 9.56 -21.97
CA LEU A 84 -10.91 8.81 -20.87
C LEU A 84 -12.42 9.05 -20.78
N PHE A 85 -12.87 10.31 -20.87
CA PHE A 85 -14.30 10.59 -20.91
C PHE A 85 -14.98 9.94 -22.12
N ASP A 86 -14.33 9.98 -23.28
CA ASP A 86 -14.88 9.37 -24.50
C ASP A 86 -14.94 7.83 -24.42
N GLU A 87 -14.09 7.19 -23.62
CA GLU A 87 -14.08 5.74 -23.43
C GLU A 87 -15.06 5.27 -22.34
N TYR A 88 -15.22 6.05 -21.27
CA TYR A 88 -16.05 5.68 -20.13
C TYR A 88 -17.46 6.29 -20.19
N LYS A 89 -17.67 7.33 -21.01
CA LYS A 89 -18.93 8.06 -21.21
C LYS A 89 -19.63 8.50 -19.92
N MET A 90 -18.89 8.53 -18.81
CA MET A 90 -19.35 8.92 -17.50
C MET A 90 -18.40 9.96 -16.94
N MET A 91 -18.97 11.06 -16.45
CA MET A 91 -18.18 12.16 -15.93
C MET A 91 -17.86 11.89 -14.46
N MET A 92 -16.57 11.76 -14.14
CA MET A 92 -16.11 11.64 -12.75
C MET A 92 -16.57 12.88 -11.96
N PRO A 93 -17.14 12.72 -10.75
CA PRO A 93 -17.42 13.86 -9.89
C PRO A 93 -16.13 14.56 -9.46
N GLY A 94 -16.13 15.89 -9.44
CA GLY A 94 -14.99 16.68 -8.95
C GLY A 94 -15.08 16.97 -7.46
N ALA A 95 -13.99 17.47 -6.89
CA ALA A 95 -13.90 17.99 -5.51
C ALA A 95 -14.42 17.02 -4.42
N LEU A 96 -14.25 15.70 -4.64
CA LEU A 96 -14.66 14.67 -3.68
C LEU A 96 -13.77 14.62 -2.43
N LEU A 97 -12.55 15.14 -2.54
CA LEU A 97 -11.53 15.12 -1.50
C LEU A 97 -10.96 16.52 -1.30
N THR A 98 -10.56 16.84 -0.08
CA THR A 98 -9.72 18.02 0.20
C THR A 98 -8.28 17.80 -0.28
N ASP A 99 -7.54 18.87 -0.53
CA ASP A 99 -6.15 18.77 -0.99
C ASP A 99 -5.23 18.01 -0.02
N ALA A 100 -5.56 18.05 1.28
CA ALA A 100 -4.87 17.30 2.32
C ALA A 100 -5.16 15.79 2.29
N GLN A 101 -6.33 15.38 1.77
CA GLN A 101 -6.75 13.98 1.70
C GLN A 101 -6.22 13.26 0.44
N ILE A 102 -6.04 13.98 -0.67
CA ILE A 102 -5.56 13.39 -1.93
C ILE A 102 -4.26 12.59 -1.78
N PRO A 103 -3.19 13.09 -1.13
CA PRO A 103 -1.96 12.32 -0.99
C PRO A 103 -2.18 10.99 -0.26
N GLY A 104 -3.02 10.98 0.78
CA GLY A 104 -3.35 9.77 1.53
C GLY A 104 -4.06 8.73 0.68
N VAL A 105 -5.09 9.14 -0.06
CA VAL A 105 -5.85 8.23 -0.96
C VAL A 105 -4.98 7.74 -2.12
N LEU A 106 -4.15 8.61 -2.73
CA LEU A 106 -3.19 8.18 -3.75
C LEU A 106 -2.15 7.21 -3.19
N GLY A 107 -1.71 7.40 -1.95
CA GLY A 107 -0.86 6.46 -1.22
C GLY A 107 -1.53 5.10 -1.03
N PHE A 108 -2.78 5.09 -0.59
CA PHE A 108 -3.58 3.86 -0.44
C PHE A 108 -3.76 3.11 -1.76
N ILE A 109 -4.09 3.82 -2.85
CA ILE A 109 -4.21 3.22 -4.19
C ILE A 109 -2.87 2.60 -4.60
N ALA A 110 -1.76 3.29 -4.35
CA ALA A 110 -0.43 2.79 -4.68
C ALA A 110 -0.08 1.52 -3.89
N THR A 111 -0.37 1.48 -2.58
CA THR A 111 -0.08 0.30 -1.74
C THR A 111 -0.95 -0.88 -2.11
N LYS A 112 -2.27 -0.69 -2.31
CA LYS A 112 -3.17 -1.76 -2.73
C LYS A 112 -2.91 -2.23 -4.16
N GLY A 113 -2.58 -1.31 -5.07
CA GLY A 113 -2.28 -1.62 -6.48
C GLY A 113 -0.95 -2.36 -6.67
N ARG A 114 -0.03 -2.22 -5.73
CA ARG A 114 1.20 -3.01 -5.66
C ARG A 114 0.98 -4.38 -5.00
N GLY A 115 -0.24 -4.70 -4.56
CA GLY A 115 -0.49 -5.86 -3.71
C GLY A 115 0.10 -5.66 -2.31
N GLU A 116 -0.62 -6.12 -1.30
CA GLU A 116 -0.07 -6.32 0.05
C GLU A 116 1.11 -7.31 -0.05
N GLY A 117 2.32 -6.81 -0.30
CA GLY A 117 3.51 -7.66 -0.49
C GLY A 117 4.61 -7.09 -1.39
N GLN A 118 4.38 -6.05 -2.20
CA GLN A 118 5.48 -5.40 -2.90
C GLN A 118 6.18 -4.41 -1.96
N ALA A 119 7.25 -4.91 -1.32
CA ALA A 119 8.29 -4.04 -0.84
C ALA A 119 8.65 -3.06 -1.97
N ALA A 120 8.71 -1.76 -1.63
CA ALA A 120 9.24 -0.72 -2.49
C ALA A 120 10.49 -1.24 -3.22
N SER A 121 10.73 -0.82 -4.47
CA SER A 121 11.94 -1.18 -5.21
C SER A 121 13.16 -0.88 -4.35
N VAL A 122 13.68 -1.92 -3.70
CA VAL A 122 14.85 -1.80 -2.84
C VAL A 122 15.98 -1.48 -3.82
N PRO A 123 16.77 -0.42 -3.59
CA PRO A 123 17.86 -0.04 -4.50
C PRO A 123 19.01 -1.07 -4.52
N PHE A 124 18.80 -2.26 -3.96
CA PHE A 124 19.76 -3.33 -3.84
C PHE A 124 19.45 -4.41 -4.88
N ALA A 125 20.43 -4.71 -5.73
CA ALA A 125 20.38 -5.88 -6.60
C ALA A 125 20.54 -7.13 -5.73
N TYR A 126 19.48 -7.94 -5.64
CA TYR A 126 19.56 -9.23 -4.97
C TYR A 126 20.44 -10.19 -5.77
N SER A 127 21.43 -10.80 -5.10
CA SER A 127 22.25 -11.85 -5.70
C SER A 127 21.54 -13.20 -5.65
N ALA A 128 22.04 -14.18 -6.40
CA ALA A 128 21.58 -15.57 -6.30
C ALA A 128 21.71 -16.13 -4.87
N ARG A 129 22.70 -15.65 -4.09
CA ARG A 129 22.85 -16.05 -2.68
C ARG A 129 21.77 -15.46 -1.79
N ASP A 130 21.30 -14.26 -2.09
CA ASP A 130 20.21 -13.63 -1.35
C ASP A 130 18.89 -14.35 -1.62
N ALA A 131 18.64 -14.72 -2.88
CA ALA A 131 17.49 -15.52 -3.28
C ALA A 131 17.48 -16.89 -2.57
N GLU A 132 18.62 -17.58 -2.57
CA GLU A 132 18.77 -18.85 -1.86
C GLU A 132 18.60 -18.70 -0.35
N GLY A 133 19.15 -17.62 0.23
CA GLY A 133 18.95 -17.29 1.63
C GLY A 133 17.48 -17.06 1.98
N GLY A 134 16.73 -16.38 1.11
CA GLY A 134 15.28 -16.19 1.24
C GLY A 134 14.53 -17.52 1.17
N ARG A 135 14.88 -18.36 0.20
CA ARG A 135 14.31 -19.71 0.01
C ARG A 135 14.46 -20.56 1.27
N LEU A 136 15.66 -20.62 1.85
CA LEU A 136 15.92 -21.41 3.06
C LEU A 136 15.12 -20.92 4.27
N LEU A 137 14.90 -19.62 4.43
CA LEU A 137 14.06 -19.08 5.50
C LEU A 137 12.56 -19.38 5.24
N PHE A 138 12.15 -19.33 3.97
CA PHE A 138 10.77 -19.58 3.57
C PHE A 138 10.37 -21.04 3.79
N GLU A 139 11.18 -21.98 3.31
CA GLU A 139 10.94 -23.43 3.37
C GLU A 139 11.25 -24.03 4.75
N GLY A 140 11.98 -23.31 5.60
CA GLY A 140 12.41 -23.80 6.92
C GLY A 140 13.76 -24.55 6.91
N GLY A 141 14.48 -24.54 5.79
CA GLY A 141 15.87 -25.00 5.71
C GLY A 141 16.85 -24.18 6.56
N ARG A 142 16.46 -22.97 6.98
CA ARG A 142 17.18 -22.13 7.94
C ARG A 142 16.22 -21.55 8.99
N PRO A 143 16.47 -21.77 10.29
CA PRO A 143 15.62 -21.19 11.33
C PRO A 143 15.82 -19.69 11.46
N PHE A 144 14.77 -18.97 11.85
CA PHE A 144 14.87 -17.57 12.23
C PHE A 144 15.63 -17.42 13.56
N SER A 145 16.44 -16.37 13.68
CA SER A 145 17.24 -16.11 14.89
C SER A 145 16.42 -15.90 16.17
N ARG A 146 15.11 -15.65 16.05
CA ARG A 146 14.16 -15.51 17.16
C ARG A 146 13.16 -16.67 17.27
N GLY A 147 13.40 -17.79 16.57
CA GLY A 147 12.61 -19.01 16.70
C GLY A 147 11.20 -18.96 16.12
N GLY A 148 10.93 -18.07 15.16
CA GLY A 148 9.66 -18.05 14.45
C GLY A 148 9.49 -19.26 13.52
N PRO A 149 8.24 -19.66 13.20
CA PRO A 149 7.98 -20.70 12.22
C PRO A 149 8.38 -20.25 10.81
N ALA A 150 8.76 -21.21 9.96
CA ALA A 150 9.04 -20.96 8.55
C ALA A 150 7.79 -20.42 7.82
N CYS A 151 7.97 -19.55 6.83
CA CYS A 151 6.82 -18.94 6.13
C CYS A 151 5.90 -19.98 5.50
N ILE A 152 6.48 -21.06 4.96
CA ILE A 152 5.76 -22.17 4.32
C ILE A 152 4.81 -22.90 5.28
N SER A 153 4.97 -22.78 6.60
CA SER A 153 4.05 -23.45 7.55
C SER A 153 2.64 -22.87 7.50
N CYS A 154 2.51 -21.60 7.09
CA CYS A 154 1.23 -20.91 6.98
C CYS A 154 0.88 -20.59 5.53
N HIS A 155 1.88 -20.33 4.69
CA HIS A 155 1.71 -19.93 3.30
C HIS A 155 2.04 -21.08 2.33
N ASN A 156 1.41 -21.05 1.16
CA ASN A 156 1.73 -21.94 0.04
C ASN A 156 2.46 -21.19 -1.08
N VAL A 157 3.31 -21.92 -1.83
CA VAL A 157 3.90 -21.46 -3.09
C VAL A 157 3.99 -22.64 -4.07
N ASN A 158 3.42 -22.47 -5.26
CA ASN A 158 3.47 -23.46 -6.32
C ASN A 158 4.77 -23.29 -7.12
N ALA A 159 5.89 -23.70 -6.53
CA ALA A 159 7.23 -23.61 -7.12
C ALA A 159 7.88 -24.99 -7.31
N GLY A 160 7.09 -26.07 -7.34
CA GLY A 160 7.62 -27.44 -7.41
C GLY A 160 8.40 -27.86 -6.15
N LEU A 161 8.04 -27.29 -4.99
CA LEU A 161 8.69 -27.62 -3.73
C LEU A 161 8.40 -29.06 -3.30
N PRO A 162 9.32 -29.72 -2.57
CA PRO A 162 9.15 -31.11 -2.10
C PRO A 162 7.97 -31.30 -1.14
N VAL A 163 7.55 -30.22 -0.47
CA VAL A 163 6.47 -30.22 0.51
C VAL A 163 5.47 -29.12 0.14
N PRO A 164 4.17 -29.44 0.02
CA PRO A 164 3.13 -28.42 -0.17
C PRO A 164 3.07 -27.53 1.08
N GLY A 165 2.92 -26.21 0.86
CA GLY A 165 2.87 -25.26 1.97
C GLY A 165 1.55 -25.26 2.72
N GLY A 166 1.48 -24.41 3.75
CA GLY A 166 0.30 -24.24 4.58
C GLY A 166 -0.83 -23.49 3.87
N THR A 167 -2.06 -23.75 4.31
CA THR A 167 -3.28 -23.10 3.81
C THR A 167 -3.90 -22.15 4.85
N LEU A 168 -3.17 -21.84 5.93
CA LEU A 168 -3.65 -20.98 7.01
C LEU A 168 -3.56 -19.49 6.64
N ALA A 169 -2.72 -19.14 5.66
CA ALA A 169 -2.52 -17.79 5.17
C ALA A 169 -2.59 -17.74 3.63
N LYS A 170 -2.44 -16.54 3.07
CA LYS A 170 -2.55 -16.27 1.63
C LYS A 170 -1.54 -17.09 0.81
N ASP A 171 -1.97 -17.60 -0.35
CA ASP A 171 -1.06 -18.21 -1.33
C ASP A 171 -0.14 -17.14 -1.94
N LEU A 172 1.17 -17.41 -1.95
CA LEU A 172 2.21 -16.49 -2.37
C LEU A 172 2.81 -16.84 -3.74
N THR A 173 2.27 -17.83 -4.46
CA THR A 173 2.69 -18.19 -5.84
C THR A 173 2.71 -16.97 -6.74
N GLY A 174 1.71 -16.09 -6.58
CA GLY A 174 1.57 -14.88 -7.38
C GLY A 174 2.24 -13.63 -6.80
N ALA A 175 2.97 -13.74 -5.69
CA ALA A 175 3.42 -12.56 -4.92
C ALA A 175 4.37 -11.64 -5.71
N PHE A 176 5.04 -12.17 -6.74
CA PHE A 176 5.96 -11.43 -7.61
C PHE A 176 5.60 -11.46 -9.10
N SER A 177 4.59 -12.23 -9.49
CA SER A 177 4.12 -12.24 -10.88
C SER A 177 3.20 -11.05 -11.11
N ARG A 178 3.57 -10.23 -12.09
CA ARG A 178 2.79 -9.08 -12.58
C ARG A 178 1.51 -9.52 -13.28
#